data_AF-A0A8K0CPI5-F1
#
_entry.id   AF-A0A8K0CPI5-F1
#
_cell.length_a   1.000
_cell.length_b   1.000
_cell.length_c   1.000
_cell.angle_alpha   90.00
_cell.angle_beta   90.00
_cell.angle_gamma   90.00
#
_symmetry.space_group_name_H-M   'P 1'
#
loop_
_entity.id
_entity.type
_entity.pdbx_description
1 polymer ?
#
loop_
_entity_poly.entity_id
_entity_poly.type
_entity_poly.pdbx_seq_one_letter_code
_entity_poly.pdbx_strand_id
1 'polypeptide(L)'
;MGDYNDGESQPEQEKRKRMSCGLEVECPADIRDCLRLSANDGFHFIVTYPVHPRFARDLLVKHPPRIISRTDRLLTSHDWNRLVVGRLTPSLNVDSEVENAARHDKALLTQELGFASHLSLPAIMLKLTHKHNMNLASILYNKLISGASYQVWVNLPMVHSSRYSPLCNDDEREDMWEWWNEFRTYCHYDKRLGLALELPEVKHLPTAKELERWVGEPVKALIIHTSLFITNQHQSFVLAKAHQDIIQKFMYLDVQYIIRGPSQGANNSYKCYWAYINFLGKKLYHVDDTTDYMQGCEDYLQNPLQPLSENLETMVYEVFEKDQIKYVEYQNAIQKALEELPSEIETPVIMVVGAGRGPLVQACLNASYILQRKIKLYAVEKNPFAISTLEDRVQNEWQGQVVLVKEDMRTYEPPEKADILVSELLGSFGDNELSPECLDGAQRFLKKTGISIPSSYTSFLAPLHSIKIYNEIRSNRLPDKTIESIYETPYVVHLVNYYQIAPAQELHRFEHPNWSEIIDNDRYGRLRFTVQQNCVLTAFVGYFETVLYKNIMLSINPKTYSKGMVSWFPIVFSMPDPIHVKEGDIIEVCFWRMQCEDRVWYQWCLESPVRTNIINPNGRSFYIKKH
;
A
#
# COMPACT_ATOMS: atom_id res chain seq x y z
N MET A 1 -25.21 5.97 -53.05
CA MET A 1 -25.97 5.75 -51.81
C MET A 1 -24.99 5.09 -50.86
N GLY A 2 -24.27 5.91 -50.10
CA GLY A 2 -23.37 5.46 -49.04
C GLY A 2 -24.03 5.81 -47.73
N ASP A 3 -24.33 4.80 -46.92
CA ASP A 3 -24.79 4.98 -45.56
C ASP A 3 -23.55 5.03 -44.66
N TYR A 4 -23.35 6.21 -44.07
CA TYR A 4 -22.46 6.44 -42.95
C TYR A 4 -23.07 5.75 -41.73
N ASN A 5 -22.39 4.73 -41.21
CA ASN A 5 -22.62 4.26 -39.85
C ASN A 5 -21.95 5.26 -38.91
N ASP A 6 -22.75 6.19 -38.39
CA ASP A 6 -22.37 6.99 -37.22
C ASP A 6 -22.13 6.03 -36.05
N GLY A 7 -20.91 6.06 -35.53
CA GLY A 7 -20.55 5.35 -34.32
C GLY A 7 -21.29 5.96 -33.14
N GLU A 8 -22.34 5.28 -32.69
CA GLU A 8 -22.87 5.48 -31.34
C GLU A 8 -21.75 5.16 -30.34
N SER A 9 -21.11 6.19 -29.81
CA SER A 9 -20.31 6.10 -28.61
C SER A 9 -21.19 5.51 -27.51
N GLN A 10 -20.90 4.28 -27.10
CA GLN A 10 -21.49 3.70 -25.89
C GLN A 10 -21.29 4.71 -24.75
N PRO A 11 -22.33 5.02 -23.95
CA PRO A 11 -22.16 5.90 -22.82
C PRO A 11 -21.11 5.28 -21.90
N GLU A 12 -20.00 5.98 -21.67
CA GLU A 12 -19.02 5.60 -20.65
C GLU A 12 -19.77 5.22 -19.38
N GLN A 13 -19.66 3.96 -18.95
CA GLN A 13 -20.18 3.56 -17.65
C GLN A 13 -19.48 4.42 -16.61
N GLU A 14 -20.21 5.40 -16.10
CA GLU A 14 -19.68 6.39 -15.17
C GLU A 14 -19.11 5.67 -13.93
N LYS A 15 -17.78 5.60 -13.87
CA LYS A 15 -17.06 4.87 -12.82
C LYS A 15 -17.38 5.52 -11.47
N ARG A 16 -17.96 4.75 -10.55
CA ARG A 16 -18.31 5.20 -9.19
C ARG A 16 -17.75 4.25 -8.14
N LYS A 17 -17.26 4.79 -7.02
CA LYS A 17 -16.94 3.96 -5.86
C LYS A 17 -18.23 3.62 -5.12
N ARG A 18 -18.41 2.34 -4.79
CA ARG A 18 -19.51 1.91 -3.93
C ARG A 18 -19.22 2.33 -2.48
N MET A 19 -20.10 3.13 -1.89
CA MET A 19 -19.98 3.61 -0.51
C MET A 19 -20.76 2.70 0.44
N SER A 20 -20.06 1.92 1.27
CA SER A 20 -20.70 1.05 2.27
C SER A 20 -21.09 1.87 3.51
N CYS A 21 -22.36 2.25 3.59
CA CYS A 21 -22.89 3.07 4.68
C CYS A 21 -23.65 2.27 5.73
N GLY A 22 -23.41 2.56 7.02
CA GLY A 22 -24.20 2.11 8.17
C GLY A 22 -24.84 3.27 8.94
N LEU A 23 -25.91 2.97 9.68
CA LEU A 23 -26.61 3.94 10.54
C LEU A 23 -26.44 3.57 12.01
N GLU A 24 -25.99 4.51 12.83
CA GLU A 24 -25.95 4.32 14.27
C GLU A 24 -27.32 4.60 14.90
N VAL A 25 -27.89 3.57 15.53
CA VAL A 25 -29.13 3.66 16.32
C VAL A 25 -28.86 3.01 17.67
N GLU A 26 -28.74 3.81 18.72
CA GLU A 26 -28.21 3.35 20.00
C GLU A 26 -28.90 2.09 20.53
N CYS A 27 -30.20 2.13 20.83
CA CYS A 27 -30.92 0.97 21.32
C CYS A 27 -32.37 1.00 20.80
N PRO A 28 -32.64 0.51 19.58
CA PRO A 28 -33.97 0.55 19.00
C PRO A 28 -34.93 -0.30 19.82
N ALA A 29 -36.15 0.20 20.01
CA ALA A 29 -37.23 -0.53 20.67
C ALA A 29 -37.52 -1.86 19.95
N ASP A 30 -37.60 -1.81 18.62
CA ASP A 30 -37.68 -2.99 17.75
C ASP A 30 -36.52 -2.96 16.75
N ILE A 31 -35.64 -3.96 16.85
CA ILE A 31 -34.46 -4.08 15.97
C ILE A 31 -34.83 -4.47 14.54
N ARG A 32 -35.91 -5.24 14.34
CA ARG A 32 -36.37 -5.67 13.02
C ARG A 32 -36.93 -4.49 12.25
N ASP A 33 -37.77 -3.68 12.90
CA ASP A 33 -38.26 -2.45 12.29
C ASP A 33 -37.14 -1.45 12.05
N CYS A 34 -36.19 -1.32 12.98
CA CYS A 34 -35.01 -0.48 12.78
C CYS A 34 -34.20 -0.89 11.54
N LEU A 35 -33.93 -2.18 11.35
CA LEU A 35 -33.25 -2.69 10.15
C LEU A 35 -34.04 -2.41 8.88
N ARG A 36 -35.36 -2.65 8.89
CA ARG A 36 -36.24 -2.39 7.75
C ARG A 36 -36.26 -0.91 7.38
N LEU A 37 -36.41 -0.01 8.35
CA LEU A 37 -36.42 1.44 8.13
C LEU A 37 -35.06 1.94 7.63
N SER A 38 -33.97 1.46 8.23
CA SER A 38 -32.60 1.81 7.81
C SER A 38 -32.31 1.35 6.38
N ALA A 39 -32.73 0.14 6.02
CA ALA A 39 -32.60 -0.39 4.66
C ALA A 39 -33.45 0.42 3.66
N ASN A 40 -34.66 0.84 4.03
CA ASN A 40 -35.50 1.70 3.21
C ASN A 40 -34.86 3.09 2.95
N ASP A 41 -34.11 3.61 3.91
CA ASP A 41 -33.31 4.83 3.76
C ASP A 41 -31.99 4.60 2.98
N GLY A 42 -31.64 3.34 2.68
CA GLY A 42 -30.50 2.94 1.85
C GLY A 42 -29.31 2.35 2.61
N PHE A 43 -29.33 2.32 3.95
CA PHE A 43 -28.21 1.84 4.75
C PHE A 43 -28.02 0.33 4.66
N HIS A 44 -26.77 -0.12 4.68
CA HIS A 44 -26.39 -1.54 4.52
C HIS A 44 -26.35 -2.30 5.84
N PHE A 45 -26.10 -1.61 6.95
CA PHE A 45 -26.04 -2.19 8.30
C PHE A 45 -26.39 -1.13 9.34
N ILE A 46 -26.63 -1.57 10.57
CA ILE A 46 -26.82 -0.69 11.73
C ILE A 46 -25.72 -0.90 12.76
N VAL A 47 -25.44 0.14 13.52
CA VAL A 47 -24.54 0.10 14.68
C VAL A 47 -25.40 0.34 15.92
N THR A 48 -25.50 -0.66 16.80
CA THR A 48 -26.45 -0.62 17.94
C THR A 48 -25.92 -1.39 19.14
N TYR A 49 -26.45 -1.11 20.33
CA TYR A 49 -26.13 -1.84 21.56
C TYR A 49 -26.87 -3.18 21.58
N PRO A 50 -26.17 -4.34 21.52
CA PRO A 50 -26.81 -5.64 21.68
C PRO A 50 -27.39 -5.82 23.09
N VAL A 51 -26.78 -5.15 24.07
CA VAL A 51 -27.21 -5.12 25.47
C VAL A 51 -27.57 -3.68 25.84
N HIS A 52 -28.77 -3.45 26.37
CA HIS A 52 -29.23 -2.09 26.65
C HIS A 52 -28.24 -1.36 27.59
N PRO A 53 -27.71 -0.17 27.22
CA PRO A 53 -26.57 0.44 27.91
C PRO A 53 -26.89 0.90 29.35
N ARG A 54 -28.17 1.11 29.68
CA ARG A 54 -28.63 1.43 31.05
C ARG A 54 -29.14 0.22 31.84
N PHE A 55 -29.00 -1.00 31.31
CA PHE A 55 -29.46 -2.20 32.01
C PHE A 55 -28.45 -2.60 33.09
N ALA A 56 -28.66 -2.14 34.32
CA ALA A 56 -27.81 -2.47 35.46
C ALA A 56 -27.93 -3.97 35.81
N ARG A 57 -26.79 -4.65 35.94
CA ARG A 57 -26.69 -6.08 36.28
C ARG A 57 -25.54 -6.28 37.26
N ASP A 58 -25.75 -7.02 38.33
CA ASP A 58 -24.66 -7.47 39.20
C ASP A 58 -24.41 -8.96 39.00
N LEU A 59 -23.26 -9.29 38.39
CA LEU A 59 -22.88 -10.66 38.06
C LEU A 59 -22.04 -11.34 39.16
N LEU A 60 -21.64 -10.60 40.20
CA LEU A 60 -20.74 -11.10 41.25
C LEU A 60 -21.49 -11.62 42.49
N VAL A 61 -22.81 -11.54 42.50
CA VAL A 61 -23.66 -12.09 43.58
C VAL A 61 -23.85 -13.60 43.45
N LYS A 62 -24.27 -14.25 44.54
CA LYS A 62 -24.53 -15.70 44.59
C LYS A 62 -25.52 -16.20 43.52
N HIS A 63 -26.47 -15.35 43.14
CA HIS A 63 -27.50 -15.64 42.14
C HIS A 63 -27.58 -14.51 41.10
N PRO A 64 -26.68 -14.48 40.11
CA PRO A 64 -26.63 -13.40 39.14
C PRO A 64 -27.83 -13.44 38.18
N PRO A 65 -28.25 -12.29 37.62
CA PRO A 65 -29.26 -12.25 36.57
C PRO A 65 -28.77 -13.05 35.36
N ARG A 66 -29.59 -14.02 34.91
CA ARG A 66 -29.23 -14.91 33.80
C ARG A 66 -29.56 -14.35 32.42
N ILE A 67 -30.50 -13.40 32.34
CA ILE A 67 -30.94 -12.78 31.09
C ILE A 67 -30.05 -11.57 30.82
N ILE A 68 -29.35 -11.60 29.69
CA ILE A 68 -28.45 -10.51 29.28
C ILE A 68 -29.18 -9.42 28.50
N SER A 69 -30.05 -9.79 27.55
CA SER A 69 -30.70 -8.85 26.63
C SER A 69 -31.85 -9.53 25.87
N ARG A 70 -32.33 -8.86 24.81
CA ARG A 70 -33.27 -9.35 23.80
C ARG A 70 -32.82 -10.70 23.22
N THR A 71 -33.79 -11.56 22.88
CA THR A 71 -33.50 -12.87 22.26
C THR A 71 -32.88 -12.70 20.88
N ASP A 72 -31.89 -13.53 20.61
CA ASP A 72 -31.31 -13.78 19.28
C ASP A 72 -32.36 -14.09 18.21
N ARG A 73 -33.47 -14.76 18.56
CA ARG A 73 -34.58 -15.12 17.67
C ARG A 73 -35.29 -13.94 17.00
N LEU A 74 -35.02 -12.70 17.41
CA LEU A 74 -35.59 -11.52 16.76
C LEU A 74 -35.12 -11.36 15.30
N LEU A 75 -33.92 -11.83 14.99
CA LEU A 75 -33.31 -11.80 13.66
C LEU A 75 -32.79 -13.18 13.28
N THR A 76 -32.56 -13.40 11.99
CA THR A 76 -31.87 -14.62 11.55
C THR A 76 -30.37 -14.54 11.88
N SER A 77 -29.68 -15.68 11.95
CA SER A 77 -28.22 -15.70 12.12
C SER A 77 -27.50 -14.94 11.01
N HIS A 78 -28.06 -14.95 9.79
CA HIS A 78 -27.53 -14.20 8.65
C HIS A 78 -27.63 -12.68 8.87
N ASP A 79 -28.77 -12.20 9.38
CA ASP A 79 -29.00 -10.78 9.64
C ASP A 79 -28.07 -10.27 10.76
N TRP A 80 -27.93 -11.01 11.85
CA TRP A 80 -26.96 -10.68 12.90
C TRP A 80 -25.54 -10.59 12.35
N ASN A 81 -25.14 -11.57 11.54
CA ASN A 81 -23.79 -11.67 11.01
C ASN A 81 -23.45 -10.63 9.95
N ARG A 82 -24.43 -10.06 9.23
CA ARG A 82 -24.16 -9.14 8.12
C ARG A 82 -24.63 -7.71 8.33
N LEU A 83 -25.68 -7.51 9.14
CA LEU A 83 -26.40 -6.25 9.20
C LEU A 83 -26.24 -5.53 10.55
N VAL A 84 -25.59 -6.13 11.54
CA VAL A 84 -25.52 -5.55 12.90
C VAL A 84 -24.08 -5.48 13.40
N VAL A 85 -23.58 -4.28 13.63
CA VAL A 85 -22.35 -4.03 14.40
C VAL A 85 -22.72 -3.75 15.85
N GLY A 86 -22.16 -4.52 16.78
CA GLY A 86 -22.51 -4.43 18.20
C GLY A 86 -21.66 -3.42 18.95
N ARG A 87 -22.27 -2.37 19.51
CA ARG A 87 -21.59 -1.48 20.45
C ARG A 87 -21.55 -2.09 21.84
N LEU A 88 -20.40 -2.00 22.49
CA LEU A 88 -20.24 -2.34 23.90
C LEU A 88 -20.66 -1.16 24.79
N THR A 89 -21.12 -1.47 26.00
CA THR A 89 -21.56 -0.45 26.96
C THR A 89 -20.42 0.54 27.26
N PRO A 90 -20.59 1.85 27.00
CA PRO A 90 -19.49 2.82 27.02
C PRO A 90 -19.07 3.24 28.44
N SER A 91 -19.90 2.97 29.44
CA SER A 91 -19.65 3.35 30.84
C SER A 91 -18.81 2.31 31.59
N LEU A 92 -18.50 1.15 30.99
CA LEU A 92 -17.68 0.13 31.64
C LEU A 92 -16.23 0.60 31.73
N ASN A 93 -15.67 0.64 32.93
CA ASN A 93 -14.30 1.01 33.20
C ASN A 93 -13.55 -0.12 33.93
N VAL A 94 -13.05 -1.07 33.14
CA VAL A 94 -12.22 -2.19 33.64
C VAL A 94 -10.82 -1.76 34.09
N ASP A 95 -10.44 -0.52 33.80
CA ASP A 95 -9.19 0.13 34.21
C ASP A 95 -9.40 1.06 35.43
N SER A 96 -10.56 0.99 36.08
CA SER A 96 -10.86 1.76 37.30
C SER A 96 -9.88 1.43 38.44
N GLU A 97 -9.41 2.46 39.15
CA GLU A 97 -8.58 2.30 40.36
C GLU A 97 -9.36 1.64 41.51
N VAL A 98 -10.69 1.68 41.47
CA VAL A 98 -11.56 1.03 42.46
C VAL A 98 -11.73 -0.44 42.08
N GLU A 99 -11.02 -1.33 42.78
CA GLU A 99 -10.96 -2.78 42.47
C GLU A 99 -12.35 -3.43 42.31
N ASN A 100 -13.29 -3.12 43.20
CA ASN A 100 -14.65 -3.67 43.11
C ASN A 100 -15.39 -3.22 41.84
N ALA A 101 -15.20 -1.96 41.43
CA ALA A 101 -15.79 -1.43 40.20
C ALA A 101 -15.14 -2.09 38.97
N ALA A 102 -13.81 -2.15 38.92
CA ALA A 102 -13.09 -2.81 37.84
C ALA A 102 -13.47 -4.30 37.70
N ARG A 103 -13.62 -5.02 38.82
CA ARG A 103 -14.04 -6.43 38.84
C ARG A 103 -15.47 -6.60 38.36
N HIS A 104 -16.37 -5.71 38.76
CA HIS A 104 -17.77 -5.69 38.32
C HIS A 104 -17.85 -5.44 36.80
N ASP A 105 -17.19 -4.39 36.33
CA ASP A 105 -17.18 -4.01 34.91
C ASP A 105 -16.50 -5.08 34.04
N LYS A 106 -15.47 -5.75 34.56
CA LYS A 106 -14.84 -6.90 33.87
C LYS A 106 -15.82 -8.04 33.66
N ALA A 107 -16.67 -8.34 34.65
CA ALA A 107 -17.69 -9.38 34.52
C ALA A 107 -18.72 -9.00 33.45
N LEU A 108 -19.17 -7.75 33.44
CA LEU A 108 -20.11 -7.24 32.44
C LEU A 108 -19.51 -7.24 31.03
N LEU A 109 -18.30 -6.71 30.87
CA LEU A 109 -17.59 -6.70 29.58
C LEU A 109 -17.41 -8.12 29.05
N THR A 110 -16.96 -9.05 29.89
CA THR A 110 -16.79 -10.46 29.49
C THR A 110 -18.11 -11.08 29.03
N GLN A 111 -19.21 -10.76 29.72
CA GLN A 111 -20.55 -11.20 29.34
C GLN A 111 -20.98 -10.63 27.97
N GLU A 112 -20.76 -9.33 27.73
CA GLU A 112 -21.08 -8.67 26.46
C GLU A 112 -20.24 -9.21 25.29
N LEU A 113 -18.93 -9.42 25.50
CA LEU A 113 -18.04 -10.03 24.52
C LEU A 113 -18.43 -11.47 24.18
N GLY A 114 -18.90 -12.23 25.17
CA GLY A 114 -19.45 -13.57 24.97
C GLY A 114 -20.75 -13.56 24.18
N PHE A 115 -21.64 -12.62 24.48
CA PHE A 115 -22.91 -12.48 23.77
C PHE A 115 -22.73 -12.02 22.32
N ALA A 116 -21.78 -11.13 22.05
CA ALA A 116 -21.39 -10.77 20.70
C ALA A 116 -20.90 -11.99 19.89
N SER A 117 -20.16 -12.91 20.51
CA SER A 117 -19.80 -14.19 19.88
C SER A 117 -21.02 -15.07 19.65
N HIS A 118 -21.94 -15.18 20.62
CA HIS A 118 -23.18 -15.97 20.48
C HIS A 118 -24.02 -15.50 19.30
N LEU A 119 -24.17 -14.18 19.15
CA LEU A 119 -24.90 -13.57 18.04
C LEU A 119 -24.13 -13.65 16.70
N SER A 120 -22.86 -14.09 16.71
CA SER A 120 -22.01 -14.14 15.52
C SER A 120 -21.88 -12.79 14.80
N LEU A 121 -21.77 -11.70 15.56
CA LEU A 121 -21.64 -10.36 15.00
C LEU A 121 -20.39 -10.26 14.09
N PRO A 122 -20.43 -9.51 12.98
CA PRO A 122 -19.26 -9.28 12.13
C PRO A 122 -18.21 -8.41 12.80
N ALA A 123 -18.65 -7.42 13.59
CA ALA A 123 -17.80 -6.50 14.31
C ALA A 123 -18.45 -6.06 15.62
N ILE A 124 -17.60 -5.77 16.60
CA ILE A 124 -17.97 -5.02 17.80
C ILE A 124 -17.31 -3.65 17.78
N MET A 125 -17.93 -2.67 18.41
CA MET A 125 -17.39 -1.32 18.56
C MET A 125 -17.27 -0.96 20.03
N LEU A 126 -16.11 -0.42 20.42
CA LEU A 126 -15.84 0.07 21.77
C LEU A 126 -15.16 1.43 21.70
N LYS A 127 -15.28 2.23 22.75
CA LYS A 127 -14.65 3.55 22.85
C LYS A 127 -13.54 3.48 23.90
N LEU A 128 -12.37 4.05 23.61
CA LEU A 128 -11.39 4.31 24.66
C LEU A 128 -11.78 5.61 25.36
N THR A 129 -11.85 5.58 26.68
CA THR A 129 -12.30 6.71 27.51
C THR A 129 -11.18 7.35 28.32
N HIS A 130 -10.04 6.67 28.42
CA HIS A 130 -8.85 7.15 29.12
C HIS A 130 -7.62 6.88 28.25
N LYS A 131 -6.48 7.49 28.60
CA LYS A 131 -5.21 7.27 27.93
C LYS A 131 -4.73 5.82 28.05
N HIS A 132 -4.76 5.29 29.28
CA HIS A 132 -4.28 3.94 29.60
C HIS A 132 -5.46 2.96 29.69
N ASN A 133 -5.46 1.92 28.84
CA ASN A 133 -6.53 0.93 28.73
C ASN A 133 -5.97 -0.51 28.77
N MET A 134 -5.05 -0.77 29.70
CA MET A 134 -4.28 -2.01 29.73
C MET A 134 -5.15 -3.23 30.09
N ASN A 135 -6.04 -3.11 31.08
CA ASN A 135 -6.95 -4.19 31.46
C ASN A 135 -7.96 -4.47 30.35
N LEU A 136 -8.49 -3.42 29.71
CA LEU A 136 -9.36 -3.55 28.54
C LEU A 136 -8.65 -4.31 27.41
N ALA A 137 -7.41 -3.89 27.06
CA ALA A 137 -6.61 -4.56 26.05
C ALA A 137 -6.35 -6.03 26.40
N SER A 138 -5.98 -6.32 27.65
CA SER A 138 -5.74 -7.69 28.13
C SER A 138 -7.00 -8.58 28.01
N ILE A 139 -8.17 -8.08 28.45
CA ILE A 139 -9.43 -8.83 28.38
C ILE A 139 -9.80 -9.11 26.91
N LEU A 140 -9.70 -8.11 26.05
CA LEU A 140 -10.00 -8.26 24.63
C LEU A 140 -9.03 -9.20 23.94
N TYR A 141 -7.74 -9.05 24.17
CA TYR A 141 -6.72 -9.90 23.55
C TYR A 141 -6.88 -11.37 23.96
N ASN A 142 -7.14 -11.64 25.24
CA ASN A 142 -7.47 -12.99 25.71
C ASN A 142 -8.70 -13.56 25.01
N LYS A 143 -9.75 -12.74 24.81
CA LYS A 143 -10.97 -13.16 24.11
C LYS A 143 -10.71 -13.44 22.63
N LEU A 144 -9.88 -12.63 21.98
CA LEU A 144 -9.45 -12.79 20.59
C LEU A 144 -8.64 -14.09 20.40
N ILE A 145 -7.73 -14.40 21.32
CA ILE A 145 -6.98 -15.69 21.31
C ILE A 145 -7.93 -16.88 21.54
N SER A 146 -8.93 -16.71 22.40
CA SER A 146 -9.91 -17.77 22.74
C SER A 146 -10.95 -18.06 21.64
N GLY A 147 -10.73 -17.58 20.41
CA GLY A 147 -11.55 -17.93 19.24
C GLY A 147 -12.68 -16.96 18.88
N ALA A 148 -12.66 -15.71 19.36
CA ALA A 148 -13.61 -14.71 18.87
C ALA A 148 -13.41 -14.40 17.38
N SER A 149 -14.48 -14.48 16.59
CA SER A 149 -14.45 -14.31 15.13
C SER A 149 -14.75 -12.89 14.65
N TYR A 150 -15.32 -12.03 15.51
CA TYR A 150 -15.65 -10.65 15.15
C TYR A 150 -14.41 -9.76 14.99
N GLN A 151 -14.54 -8.73 14.16
CA GLN A 151 -13.63 -7.58 14.16
C GLN A 151 -13.89 -6.71 15.39
N VAL A 152 -12.87 -5.96 15.82
CA VAL A 152 -12.96 -5.01 16.94
C VAL A 152 -12.66 -3.62 16.41
N TRP A 153 -13.67 -2.76 16.39
CA TRP A 153 -13.56 -1.38 15.96
C TRP A 153 -13.40 -0.47 17.18
N VAL A 154 -12.23 0.12 17.31
CA VAL A 154 -11.93 1.10 18.35
C VAL A 154 -12.40 2.47 17.86
N ASN A 155 -13.44 2.99 18.49
CA ASN A 155 -14.06 4.28 18.17
C ASN A 155 -13.31 5.42 18.86
N LEU A 156 -12.74 6.33 18.07
CA LEU A 156 -11.98 7.49 18.53
C LEU A 156 -12.22 8.70 17.62
N PRO A 157 -12.28 9.93 18.16
CA PRO A 157 -12.18 11.11 17.33
C PRO A 157 -10.78 11.27 16.76
N MET A 158 -10.66 11.84 15.56
CA MET A 158 -9.35 12.12 14.95
C MET A 158 -8.50 13.10 15.77
N VAL A 159 -9.15 14.00 16.52
CA VAL A 159 -8.52 15.06 17.31
C VAL A 159 -9.06 15.01 18.74
N HIS A 160 -8.16 14.98 19.73
CA HIS A 160 -8.54 15.00 21.13
C HIS A 160 -9.15 16.36 21.54
N SER A 161 -10.17 16.34 22.38
CA SER A 161 -10.88 17.56 22.80
C SER A 161 -10.01 18.56 23.58
N SER A 162 -9.03 18.08 24.35
CA SER A 162 -8.09 18.95 25.08
C SER A 162 -7.26 19.87 24.17
N ARG A 163 -7.10 19.55 22.88
CA ARG A 163 -6.37 20.40 21.92
C ARG A 163 -7.06 21.71 21.59
N TYR A 164 -8.37 21.79 21.80
CA TYR A 164 -9.18 22.97 21.52
C TYR A 164 -10.07 23.37 22.70
N SER A 165 -10.00 22.65 23.81
CA SER A 165 -10.65 23.04 25.06
C SER A 165 -9.97 24.30 25.62
N PRO A 166 -10.72 25.37 25.92
CA PRO A 166 -10.16 26.56 26.57
C PRO A 166 -9.76 26.31 28.03
N LEU A 167 -10.08 25.14 28.58
CA LEU A 167 -9.78 24.75 29.96
C LEU A 167 -8.44 24.00 30.08
N CYS A 168 -7.82 23.61 28.96
CA CYS A 168 -6.62 22.78 28.96
C CYS A 168 -5.37 23.61 28.64
N ASN A 169 -4.31 23.40 29.41
CA ASN A 169 -2.98 23.93 29.11
C ASN A 169 -2.29 23.12 28.00
N ASP A 170 -1.20 23.65 27.44
CA ASP A 170 -0.47 23.00 26.35
C ASP A 170 0.09 21.61 26.74
N ASP A 171 0.47 21.42 28.00
CA ASP A 171 0.99 20.16 28.56
C ASP A 171 -0.11 19.11 28.86
N GLU A 172 -1.38 19.53 28.90
CA GLU A 172 -2.56 18.65 29.07
C GLU A 172 -3.16 18.23 27.71
N ARG A 173 -2.56 18.67 26.60
CA ARG A 173 -3.01 18.29 25.26
C ARG A 173 -2.64 16.85 24.98
N GLU A 174 -3.64 16.07 24.60
CA GLU A 174 -3.48 14.65 24.30
C GLU A 174 -3.60 14.39 22.80
N ASP A 175 -3.00 13.28 22.37
CA ASP A 175 -3.07 12.78 21.00
C ASP A 175 -3.85 11.46 21.00
N MET A 176 -4.98 11.42 20.29
CA MET A 176 -5.81 10.22 20.16
C MET A 176 -5.08 9.07 19.45
N TRP A 177 -4.07 9.38 18.63
CA TRP A 177 -3.24 8.35 18.03
C TRP A 177 -2.40 7.61 19.07
N GLU A 178 -1.89 8.30 20.10
CA GLU A 178 -1.13 7.65 21.18
C GLU A 178 -2.00 6.69 21.98
N TRP A 179 -3.25 7.05 22.27
CA TRP A 179 -4.21 6.17 22.94
C TRP A 179 -4.42 4.88 22.14
N TRP A 180 -4.62 5.03 20.83
CA TRP A 180 -4.77 3.89 19.91
C TRP A 180 -3.48 3.06 19.83
N ASN A 181 -2.32 3.70 19.71
CA ASN A 181 -1.04 3.05 19.57
C ASN A 181 -0.67 2.25 20.84
N GLU A 182 -0.89 2.82 22.02
CA GLU A 182 -0.70 2.10 23.29
C GLU A 182 -1.64 0.88 23.37
N PHE A 183 -2.93 1.08 23.11
CA PHE A 183 -3.94 0.02 23.18
C PHE A 183 -3.66 -1.15 22.22
N ARG A 184 -3.34 -0.87 20.96
CA ARG A 184 -3.07 -1.92 19.96
C ARG A 184 -1.75 -2.66 20.23
N THR A 185 -0.78 -1.99 20.89
CA THR A 185 0.51 -2.58 21.26
C THR A 185 0.31 -3.68 22.30
N TYR A 186 -0.51 -3.44 23.33
CA TYR A 186 -0.89 -4.49 24.30
C TYR A 186 -1.61 -5.68 23.67
N CYS A 187 -2.31 -5.46 22.55
CA CYS A 187 -2.97 -6.51 21.78
C CYS A 187 -2.08 -7.14 20.70
N HIS A 188 -0.76 -6.87 20.71
CA HIS A 188 0.22 -7.42 19.77
C HIS A 188 -0.17 -7.23 18.29
N TYR A 189 -0.74 -6.06 17.99
CA TYR A 189 -1.19 -5.66 16.66
C TYR A 189 -2.10 -6.70 15.98
N ASP A 190 -3.01 -7.34 16.73
CA ASP A 190 -3.95 -8.33 16.18
C ASP A 190 -4.71 -7.77 14.96
N LYS A 191 -4.71 -8.52 13.86
CA LYS A 191 -5.29 -8.09 12.57
C LYS A 191 -6.80 -7.84 12.61
N ARG A 192 -7.50 -8.31 13.66
CA ARG A 192 -8.94 -8.06 13.87
C ARG A 192 -9.22 -6.70 14.49
N LEU A 193 -8.20 -6.01 14.99
CA LEU A 193 -8.31 -4.64 15.49
C LEU A 193 -8.31 -3.65 14.34
N GLY A 194 -9.21 -2.68 14.40
CA GLY A 194 -9.24 -1.56 13.48
C GLY A 194 -9.90 -0.33 14.10
N LEU A 195 -9.82 0.79 13.41
CA LEU A 195 -10.36 2.06 13.89
C LEU A 195 -11.71 2.40 13.28
N ALA A 196 -12.59 2.96 14.09
CA ALA A 196 -13.73 3.75 13.64
C ALA A 196 -13.46 5.22 14.02
N LEU A 197 -13.02 6.03 13.05
CA LEU A 197 -12.58 7.41 13.32
C LEU A 197 -13.75 8.39 13.18
N GLU A 198 -13.99 9.19 14.22
CA GLU A 198 -14.99 10.26 14.17
C GLU A 198 -14.40 11.48 13.43
N LEU A 199 -15.13 11.98 12.42
CA LEU A 199 -14.74 13.17 11.70
C LEU A 199 -14.75 14.39 12.65
N PRO A 200 -13.71 15.24 12.58
CA PRO A 200 -13.62 16.44 13.41
C PRO A 200 -14.53 17.56 12.91
N GLU A 201 -14.78 18.55 13.77
CA GLU A 201 -15.35 19.83 13.33
C GLU A 201 -14.34 20.58 12.43
N VAL A 202 -14.82 21.38 11.47
CA VAL A 202 -13.96 22.08 10.49
C VAL A 202 -12.93 23.01 11.14
N LYS A 203 -13.27 23.60 12.29
CA LYS A 203 -12.35 24.46 13.06
C LYS A 203 -11.28 23.68 13.84
N HIS A 204 -11.37 22.36 13.90
CA HIS A 204 -10.53 21.48 14.71
C HIS A 204 -10.00 20.29 13.89
N LEU A 205 -9.69 20.52 12.61
CA LEU A 205 -9.14 19.50 11.71
C LEU A 205 -7.73 19.06 12.16
N PRO A 206 -7.35 17.78 11.96
CA PRO A 206 -5.96 17.37 12.08
C PRO A 206 -5.10 18.06 11.01
N THR A 207 -3.81 18.18 11.30
CA THR A 207 -2.82 18.62 10.32
C THR A 207 -2.69 17.60 9.19
N ALA A 208 -2.10 18.02 8.05
CA ALA A 208 -1.85 17.11 6.92
C ALA A 208 -1.00 15.89 7.32
N LYS A 209 0.04 16.10 8.14
CA LYS A 209 0.91 15.02 8.65
C LYS A 209 0.13 14.03 9.53
N GLU A 210 -0.71 14.52 10.44
CA GLU A 210 -1.53 13.66 11.30
C GLU A 210 -2.54 12.86 10.47
N LEU A 211 -3.10 13.46 9.43
CA LEU A 211 -4.01 12.78 8.53
C LEU A 211 -3.31 11.66 7.73
N GLU A 212 -2.09 11.90 7.25
CA GLU A 212 -1.25 10.87 6.62
C GLU A 212 -0.92 9.74 7.60
N ARG A 213 -0.66 10.06 8.87
CA ARG A 213 -0.47 9.04 9.92
C ARG A 213 -1.70 8.16 10.09
N TRP A 214 -2.91 8.74 10.10
CA TRP A 214 -4.15 7.96 10.17
C TRP A 214 -4.42 7.12 8.91
N VAL A 215 -3.94 7.53 7.74
CA VAL A 215 -4.01 6.73 6.50
C VAL A 215 -3.17 5.45 6.60
N GLY A 216 -2.06 5.48 7.33
CA GLY A 216 -1.22 4.29 7.61
C GLY A 216 -1.77 3.34 8.69
N GLU A 217 -2.94 3.62 9.25
CA GLU A 217 -3.58 2.81 10.28
C GLU A 217 -4.70 1.92 9.70
N PRO A 218 -5.08 0.81 10.38
CA PRO A 218 -6.15 -0.07 9.94
C PRO A 218 -7.54 0.54 10.18
N VAL A 219 -7.85 1.66 9.52
CA VAL A 219 -9.17 2.31 9.59
C VAL A 219 -10.21 1.46 8.88
N LYS A 220 -11.26 1.10 9.60
CA LYS A 220 -12.40 0.29 9.10
C LYS A 220 -13.61 1.14 8.81
N ALA A 221 -13.79 2.24 9.56
CA ALA A 221 -14.92 3.13 9.35
C ALA A 221 -14.58 4.60 9.64
N LEU A 222 -15.29 5.50 8.94
CA LEU A 222 -15.41 6.91 9.29
C LEU A 222 -16.81 7.18 9.86
N ILE A 223 -16.87 7.73 11.05
CA ILE A 223 -18.10 8.15 11.71
C ILE A 223 -18.34 9.64 11.41
N ILE A 224 -19.50 9.93 10.84
CA ILE A 224 -19.91 11.27 10.41
C ILE A 224 -21.14 11.67 11.22
N HIS A 225 -20.97 12.65 12.10
CA HIS A 225 -22.08 13.16 12.89
C HIS A 225 -23.04 13.99 12.02
N THR A 226 -24.35 13.86 12.22
CA THR A 226 -25.37 14.60 11.44
C THR A 226 -25.21 16.11 11.56
N SER A 227 -24.66 16.61 12.67
CA SER A 227 -24.36 18.03 12.87
C SER A 227 -23.23 18.58 11.98
N LEU A 228 -22.43 17.72 11.34
CA LEU A 228 -21.38 18.16 10.40
C LEU A 228 -21.95 18.49 9.02
N PHE A 229 -23.17 18.06 8.72
CA PHE A 229 -23.84 18.38 7.47
C PHE A 229 -24.40 19.80 7.53
N ILE A 230 -24.06 20.58 6.51
CA ILE A 230 -24.55 21.93 6.31
C ILE A 230 -25.58 21.96 5.19
N THR A 231 -26.49 22.93 5.22
CA THR A 231 -27.49 23.12 4.17
C THR A 231 -26.93 24.01 3.06
N ASN A 232 -26.96 23.54 1.82
CA ASN A 232 -26.56 24.36 0.68
C ASN A 232 -27.70 25.30 0.21
N GLN A 233 -27.44 26.09 -0.82
CA GLN A 233 -28.42 27.02 -1.42
C GLN A 233 -29.69 26.32 -1.96
N HIS A 234 -29.60 25.03 -2.28
CA HIS A 234 -30.72 24.19 -2.74
C HIS A 234 -31.43 23.44 -1.61
N GLN A 235 -31.16 23.79 -0.35
CA GLN A 235 -31.72 23.14 0.84
C GLN A 235 -31.32 21.65 1.02
N SER A 236 -30.26 21.20 0.34
CA SER A 236 -29.71 19.85 0.48
C SER A 236 -28.61 19.81 1.54
N PHE A 237 -28.55 18.71 2.29
CA PHE A 237 -27.46 18.43 3.24
C PHE A 237 -26.18 18.05 2.49
N VAL A 238 -25.09 18.76 2.78
CA VAL A 238 -23.77 18.55 2.18
C VAL A 238 -22.67 18.66 3.26
N LEU A 239 -21.47 18.19 2.96
CA LEU A 239 -20.30 18.36 3.83
C LEU A 239 -19.40 19.48 3.30
N ALA A 240 -18.66 20.12 4.19
CA ALA A 240 -17.64 21.11 3.83
C ALA A 240 -16.54 20.49 2.96
N LYS A 241 -15.82 21.31 2.19
CA LYS A 241 -14.74 20.83 1.30
C LYS A 241 -13.65 20.08 2.07
N ALA A 242 -13.26 20.57 3.25
CA ALA A 242 -12.28 19.88 4.10
C ALA A 242 -12.70 18.45 4.50
N HIS A 243 -13.99 18.21 4.77
CA HIS A 243 -14.49 16.86 5.04
C HIS A 243 -14.52 16.00 3.78
N GLN A 244 -14.86 16.58 2.63
CA GLN A 244 -14.78 15.88 1.35
C GLN A 244 -13.34 15.43 1.06
N ASP A 245 -12.34 16.25 1.38
CA ASP A 245 -10.92 15.93 1.17
C ASP A 245 -10.44 14.81 2.10
N ILE A 246 -10.88 14.80 3.36
CA ILE A 246 -10.64 13.68 4.29
C ILE A 246 -11.31 12.40 3.76
N ILE A 247 -12.59 12.46 3.40
CA ILE A 247 -13.33 11.31 2.87
C ILE A 247 -12.64 10.76 1.62
N GLN A 248 -12.18 11.62 0.71
CA GLN A 248 -11.48 11.21 -0.50
C GLN A 248 -10.20 10.41 -0.18
N LYS A 249 -9.39 10.86 0.80
CA LYS A 249 -8.18 10.12 1.22
C LYS A 249 -8.51 8.72 1.73
N PHE A 250 -9.53 8.56 2.58
CA PHE A 250 -9.93 7.26 3.10
C PHE A 250 -10.75 6.41 2.12
N MET A 251 -11.29 7.00 1.06
CA MET A 251 -12.06 6.29 0.04
C MET A 251 -11.21 5.24 -0.69
N TYR A 252 -9.91 5.50 -0.88
CA TYR A 252 -8.95 4.57 -1.45
C TYR A 252 -8.59 3.41 -0.50
N LEU A 253 -8.95 3.49 0.78
CA LEU A 253 -8.75 2.43 1.78
C LEU A 253 -9.97 1.51 1.97
N ASP A 254 -11.02 1.69 1.16
CA ASP A 254 -12.26 0.91 1.23
C ASP A 254 -12.94 0.90 2.63
N VAL A 255 -12.87 2.05 3.32
CA VAL A 255 -13.53 2.22 4.61
C VAL A 255 -15.06 2.23 4.49
N GLN A 256 -15.74 1.88 5.58
CA GLN A 256 -17.18 2.05 5.74
C GLN A 256 -17.52 3.44 6.31
N TYR A 257 -18.75 3.89 6.09
CA TYR A 257 -19.21 5.22 6.54
C TYR A 257 -20.39 5.07 7.50
N ILE A 258 -20.29 5.62 8.70
CA ILE A 258 -21.30 5.47 9.74
C ILE A 258 -21.92 6.84 10.01
N ILE A 259 -23.23 6.98 9.79
CA ILE A 259 -23.96 8.19 10.16
C ILE A 259 -24.38 8.10 11.61
N ARG A 260 -24.03 9.12 12.41
CA ARG A 260 -24.30 9.19 13.85
C ARG A 260 -25.06 10.47 14.20
N GLY A 261 -25.95 10.39 15.19
CA GLY A 261 -26.65 11.55 15.73
C GLY A 261 -28.07 11.68 15.20
N PRO A 262 -28.88 12.60 15.77
CA PRO A 262 -30.28 12.75 15.41
C PRO A 262 -30.43 13.26 13.97
N SER A 263 -31.41 12.72 13.23
CA SER A 263 -31.75 13.22 11.90
C SER A 263 -32.37 14.61 11.97
N GLN A 264 -31.92 15.49 11.08
CA GLN A 264 -32.54 16.78 10.77
C GLN A 264 -33.38 16.72 9.48
N GLY A 265 -33.50 15.53 8.88
CA GLY A 265 -34.28 15.29 7.67
C GLY A 265 -35.78 15.29 7.93
N ALA A 266 -36.55 15.46 6.84
CA ALA A 266 -38.01 15.39 6.91
C ALA A 266 -38.47 14.04 7.49
N ASN A 267 -39.46 14.07 8.39
CA ASN A 267 -40.00 12.90 9.09
C ASN A 267 -38.95 12.04 9.82
N ASN A 268 -37.85 12.65 10.28
CA ASN A 268 -36.72 11.96 10.91
C ASN A 268 -36.03 10.90 10.01
N SER A 269 -36.21 10.95 8.69
CA SER A 269 -35.53 10.05 7.75
C SER A 269 -34.05 10.40 7.61
N TYR A 270 -33.20 9.39 7.45
CA TYR A 270 -31.76 9.54 7.25
C TYR A 270 -31.35 9.43 5.77
N LYS A 271 -32.31 9.26 4.86
CA LYS A 271 -32.10 9.05 3.43
C LYS A 271 -31.25 10.14 2.76
N CYS A 272 -31.40 11.40 3.18
CA CYS A 272 -30.63 12.52 2.65
C CYS A 272 -29.12 12.39 2.90
N TYR A 273 -28.73 11.95 4.11
CA TYR A 273 -27.33 11.75 4.46
C TYR A 273 -26.72 10.61 3.64
N TRP A 274 -27.42 9.48 3.56
CA TRP A 274 -26.99 8.34 2.74
C TRP A 274 -26.83 8.71 1.26
N ALA A 275 -27.80 9.45 0.70
CA ALA A 275 -27.78 9.88 -0.70
C ALA A 275 -26.57 10.77 -0.97
N TYR A 276 -26.24 11.68 -0.04
CA TYR A 276 -25.08 12.56 -0.18
C TYR A 276 -23.75 11.79 -0.10
N ILE A 277 -23.61 10.83 0.82
CA ILE A 277 -22.38 10.01 0.89
C ILE A 277 -22.19 9.19 -0.40
N ASN A 278 -23.25 8.61 -0.96
CA ASN A 278 -23.15 7.93 -2.25
C ASN A 278 -22.83 8.88 -3.41
N PHE A 279 -23.38 10.10 -3.39
CA PHE A 279 -23.00 11.13 -4.33
C PHE A 279 -21.51 11.48 -4.25
N LEU A 280 -20.91 11.51 -3.05
CA LEU A 280 -19.47 11.70 -2.90
C LEU A 280 -18.66 10.56 -3.54
N GLY A 281 -19.13 9.31 -3.46
CA GLY A 281 -18.49 8.17 -4.15
C GLY A 281 -18.49 8.28 -5.68
N LYS A 282 -19.40 9.08 -6.25
CA LYS A 282 -19.38 9.46 -7.67
C LYS A 282 -18.52 10.70 -7.92
N LYS A 283 -18.64 11.72 -7.06
CA LYS A 283 -17.99 13.03 -7.26
C LYS A 283 -16.48 13.01 -7.02
N LEU A 284 -16.04 12.32 -5.96
CA LEU A 284 -14.65 12.38 -5.46
C LEU A 284 -13.80 11.22 -5.94
N TYR A 285 -14.43 10.15 -6.43
CA TYR A 285 -13.70 8.99 -6.91
C TYR A 285 -13.14 9.29 -8.29
N HIS A 286 -11.84 9.54 -8.33
CA HIS A 286 -11.10 9.68 -9.57
C HIS A 286 -10.25 8.42 -9.75
N VAL A 287 -10.45 7.77 -10.89
CA VAL A 287 -9.67 6.64 -11.36
C VAL A 287 -8.94 7.15 -12.58
N ASP A 288 -7.63 7.28 -12.49
CA ASP A 288 -6.81 7.46 -13.69
C ASP A 288 -6.63 6.10 -14.38
N ASP A 289 -6.17 6.11 -15.64
CA ASP A 289 -5.94 4.88 -16.42
C ASP A 289 -4.97 3.93 -15.70
N THR A 290 -4.10 4.46 -14.83
CA THR A 290 -3.18 3.66 -14.01
C THR A 290 -3.86 2.96 -12.84
N THR A 291 -4.88 3.57 -12.23
CA THR A 291 -5.61 3.00 -11.08
C THR A 291 -6.42 1.76 -11.46
N ASP A 292 -6.98 1.71 -12.67
CA ASP A 292 -7.64 0.50 -13.19
C ASP A 292 -6.68 -0.69 -13.26
N TYR A 293 -5.42 -0.44 -13.63
CA TYR A 293 -4.40 -1.49 -13.74
C TYR A 293 -3.96 -2.03 -12.39
N MET A 294 -3.94 -1.17 -11.38
CA MET A 294 -3.49 -1.49 -10.02
C MET A 294 -4.58 -2.11 -9.15
N GLN A 295 -5.83 -2.12 -9.63
CA GLN A 295 -6.97 -2.62 -8.88
C GLN A 295 -6.79 -4.10 -8.52
N GLY A 296 -6.90 -4.41 -7.23
CA GLY A 296 -6.68 -5.74 -6.67
C GLY A 296 -5.25 -6.01 -6.21
N CYS A 297 -4.30 -5.11 -6.50
CA CYS A 297 -2.91 -5.21 -6.05
C CYS A 297 -2.64 -4.39 -4.77
N GLU A 298 -3.65 -3.68 -4.24
CA GLU A 298 -3.50 -2.74 -3.11
C GLU A 298 -3.03 -3.44 -1.83
N ASP A 299 -1.82 -3.10 -1.41
CA ASP A 299 -1.08 -3.69 -0.30
C ASP A 299 -0.91 -5.22 -0.41
N TYR A 300 -0.98 -5.77 -1.63
CA TYR A 300 -0.74 -7.18 -1.90
C TYR A 300 0.76 -7.45 -2.07
N LEU A 301 1.29 -8.37 -1.26
CA LEU A 301 2.71 -8.71 -1.23
C LEU A 301 3.07 -9.65 -2.38
N GLN A 302 4.07 -9.26 -3.17
CA GLN A 302 4.60 -10.06 -4.26
C GLN A 302 6.10 -10.28 -4.04
N ASN A 303 6.59 -11.46 -4.41
CA ASN A 303 8.03 -11.69 -4.43
C ASN A 303 8.65 -10.90 -5.59
N PRO A 304 9.80 -10.24 -5.41
CA PRO A 304 10.52 -9.63 -6.52
C PRO A 304 10.87 -10.69 -7.57
N LEU A 305 10.70 -10.34 -8.85
CA LEU A 305 11.06 -11.22 -9.95
C LEU A 305 12.57 -11.47 -9.98
N GLN A 306 12.98 -12.62 -10.52
CA GLN A 306 14.40 -12.95 -10.76
C GLN A 306 14.62 -13.41 -12.21
N PRO A 307 14.50 -12.52 -13.22
CA PRO A 307 14.53 -12.90 -14.64
C PRO A 307 15.87 -13.52 -15.10
N LEU A 308 16.95 -13.31 -14.34
CA LEU A 308 18.24 -13.92 -14.64
C LEU A 308 18.25 -15.43 -14.36
N SER A 309 17.70 -15.87 -13.23
CA SER A 309 17.66 -17.28 -12.84
C SER A 309 16.39 -18.01 -13.29
N GLU A 310 15.32 -17.27 -13.57
CA GLU A 310 14.02 -17.82 -13.94
C GLU A 310 13.62 -17.37 -15.34
N ASN A 311 12.89 -18.22 -16.06
CA ASN A 311 12.29 -17.83 -17.34
C ASN A 311 10.89 -17.28 -17.08
N LEU A 312 10.68 -16.01 -17.43
CA LEU A 312 9.40 -15.35 -17.23
C LEU A 312 8.30 -15.94 -18.13
N GLU A 313 7.08 -15.98 -17.60
CA GLU A 313 5.89 -16.41 -18.33
C GLU A 313 5.37 -15.30 -19.26
N THR A 314 4.63 -15.69 -20.31
CA THR A 314 4.05 -14.76 -21.29
C THR A 314 3.21 -13.66 -20.65
N MET A 315 2.42 -13.97 -19.61
CA MET A 315 1.59 -12.99 -18.91
C MET A 315 2.42 -11.88 -18.26
N VAL A 316 3.62 -12.18 -17.77
CA VAL A 316 4.52 -11.19 -17.16
C VAL A 316 5.03 -10.21 -18.23
N TYR A 317 5.42 -10.72 -19.40
CA TYR A 317 5.80 -9.84 -20.52
C TYR A 317 4.63 -8.98 -21.00
N GLU A 318 3.41 -9.53 -21.08
CA GLU A 318 2.21 -8.75 -21.44
C GLU A 318 1.91 -7.64 -20.45
N VAL A 319 2.12 -7.89 -19.15
CA VAL A 319 2.04 -6.87 -18.10
C VAL A 319 3.05 -5.77 -18.35
N PHE A 320 4.32 -6.10 -18.61
CA PHE A 320 5.37 -5.13 -18.91
C PHE A 320 5.10 -4.30 -20.17
N GLU A 321 4.52 -4.91 -21.20
CA GLU A 321 4.28 -4.27 -22.50
C GLU A 321 3.10 -3.31 -22.50
N LYS A 322 2.21 -3.39 -21.50
CA LYS A 322 1.12 -2.42 -21.31
C LYS A 322 1.63 -1.04 -20.87
N ASP A 323 2.82 -0.95 -20.29
CA ASP A 323 3.43 0.32 -19.91
C ASP A 323 4.03 1.06 -21.12
N GLN A 324 3.21 1.89 -21.75
CA GLN A 324 3.63 2.66 -22.92
C GLN A 324 4.64 3.74 -22.56
N ILE A 325 4.56 4.35 -21.38
CA ILE A 325 5.45 5.43 -20.95
C ILE A 325 6.90 4.93 -20.90
N LYS A 326 7.12 3.73 -20.35
CA LYS A 326 8.45 3.09 -20.33
C LYS A 326 9.07 3.06 -21.72
N TYR A 327 8.40 2.45 -22.71
CA TYR A 327 9.00 2.26 -24.03
C TYR A 327 9.10 3.55 -24.85
N VAL A 328 8.20 4.52 -24.63
CA VAL A 328 8.31 5.86 -25.22
C VAL A 328 9.57 6.57 -24.73
N GLU A 329 9.85 6.55 -23.44
CA GLU A 329 11.07 7.19 -22.92
C GLU A 329 12.35 6.46 -23.35
N TYR A 330 12.31 5.12 -23.43
CA TYR A 330 13.41 4.36 -24.05
C TYR A 330 13.62 4.75 -25.52
N GLN A 331 12.56 4.86 -26.31
CA GLN A 331 12.65 5.30 -27.71
C GLN A 331 13.23 6.72 -27.81
N ASN A 332 12.78 7.65 -26.97
CA ASN A 332 13.32 9.01 -26.90
C ASN A 332 14.82 9.00 -26.58
N ALA A 333 15.24 8.17 -25.62
CA ALA A 333 16.64 8.03 -25.22
C ALA A 333 17.50 7.46 -26.36
N ILE A 334 17.01 6.42 -27.03
CA ILE A 334 17.69 5.79 -28.18
C ILE A 334 17.80 6.76 -29.35
N GLN A 335 16.71 7.48 -29.68
CA GLN A 335 16.71 8.49 -30.73
C GLN A 335 17.76 9.58 -30.45
N LYS A 336 17.76 10.13 -29.24
CA LYS A 336 18.72 11.17 -28.86
C LYS A 336 20.17 10.68 -28.87
N ALA A 337 20.41 9.44 -28.43
CA ALA A 337 21.74 8.83 -28.52
C ALA A 337 22.18 8.65 -29.98
N LEU A 338 21.27 8.20 -30.86
CA LEU A 338 21.54 8.03 -32.30
C LEU A 338 21.79 9.35 -33.03
N GLU A 339 21.11 10.44 -32.67
CA GLU A 339 21.32 11.78 -33.23
C GLU A 339 22.74 12.30 -32.93
N GLU A 340 23.27 11.99 -31.75
CA GLU A 340 24.57 12.50 -31.29
C GLU A 340 25.77 11.65 -31.70
N LEU A 341 25.54 10.44 -32.23
CA LEU A 341 26.63 9.64 -32.78
C LEU A 341 27.24 10.34 -34.00
N PRO A 342 28.59 10.37 -34.14
CA PRO A 342 29.29 11.02 -35.24
C PRO A 342 28.75 10.59 -36.62
N SER A 343 28.67 11.53 -37.56
CA SER A 343 28.14 11.29 -38.92
C SER A 343 28.98 10.30 -39.72
N GLU A 344 30.26 10.12 -39.35
CA GLU A 344 31.19 9.16 -39.95
C GLU A 344 30.78 7.71 -39.68
N ILE A 345 29.96 7.47 -38.65
CA ILE A 345 29.38 6.15 -38.36
C ILE A 345 28.15 5.97 -39.26
N GLU A 346 28.38 5.52 -40.50
CA GLU A 346 27.32 5.35 -41.50
C GLU A 346 26.20 4.39 -41.05
N THR A 347 26.57 3.30 -40.36
CA THR A 347 25.62 2.32 -39.83
C THR A 347 25.98 1.98 -38.38
N PRO A 348 25.41 2.70 -37.39
CA PRO A 348 25.62 2.40 -35.99
C PRO A 348 25.16 0.98 -35.62
N VAL A 349 25.91 0.33 -34.74
CA VAL A 349 25.58 -0.99 -34.20
C VAL A 349 24.85 -0.80 -32.87
N ILE A 350 23.61 -1.29 -32.78
CA ILE A 350 22.83 -1.31 -31.55
C ILE A 350 22.65 -2.76 -31.10
N MET A 351 22.84 -3.01 -29.81
CA MET A 351 22.56 -4.31 -29.21
C MET A 351 21.55 -4.15 -28.06
N VAL A 352 20.42 -4.82 -28.18
CA VAL A 352 19.44 -4.94 -27.10
C VAL A 352 19.74 -6.22 -26.33
N VAL A 353 20.13 -6.12 -25.06
CA VAL A 353 20.45 -7.27 -24.20
C VAL A 353 19.35 -7.50 -23.17
N GLY A 354 18.78 -8.72 -23.18
CA GLY A 354 17.51 -9.01 -22.51
C GLY A 354 16.32 -8.50 -23.33
N ALA A 355 16.20 -8.97 -24.58
CA ALA A 355 15.22 -8.45 -25.53
C ALA A 355 13.75 -8.80 -25.20
N GLY A 356 13.50 -9.79 -24.36
CA GLY A 356 12.16 -10.28 -24.02
C GLY A 356 11.38 -10.68 -25.26
N ARG A 357 10.18 -10.13 -25.43
CA ARG A 357 9.37 -10.29 -26.67
C ARG A 357 9.60 -9.19 -27.71
N GLY A 358 10.60 -8.33 -27.51
CA GLY A 358 11.07 -7.36 -28.50
C GLY A 358 10.54 -5.93 -28.46
N PRO A 359 9.89 -5.39 -27.40
CA PRO A 359 9.43 -4.00 -27.43
C PRO A 359 10.58 -2.97 -27.56
N LEU A 360 11.73 -3.21 -26.94
CA LEU A 360 12.91 -2.34 -27.09
C LEU A 360 13.59 -2.48 -28.47
N VAL A 361 13.51 -3.68 -29.08
CA VAL A 361 13.95 -3.89 -30.45
C VAL A 361 13.10 -3.03 -31.39
N GLN A 362 11.78 -3.03 -31.19
CA GLN A 362 10.87 -2.15 -31.93
C GLN A 362 11.17 -0.66 -31.71
N ALA A 363 11.44 -0.24 -30.47
CA ALA A 363 11.84 1.15 -30.18
C ALA A 363 13.12 1.57 -30.93
N CYS A 364 14.11 0.68 -31.05
CA CYS A 364 15.32 0.94 -31.84
C CYS A 364 15.01 1.12 -33.34
N LEU A 365 14.17 0.25 -33.92
CA LEU A 365 13.76 0.35 -35.32
C LEU A 365 12.95 1.62 -35.58
N ASN A 366 12.05 1.99 -34.67
CA ASN A 366 11.29 3.23 -34.76
C ASN A 366 12.22 4.46 -34.75
N ALA A 367 13.19 4.50 -33.84
CA ALA A 367 14.18 5.58 -33.78
C ALA A 367 15.01 5.68 -35.07
N SER A 368 15.44 4.54 -35.62
CA SER A 368 16.13 4.48 -36.91
C SER A 368 15.28 5.03 -38.06
N TYR A 369 14.00 4.64 -38.11
CA TYR A 369 13.05 5.11 -39.13
C TYR A 369 12.78 6.61 -39.00
N ILE A 370 12.54 7.13 -37.80
CA ILE A 370 12.30 8.56 -37.55
C ILE A 370 13.49 9.40 -38.02
N LEU A 371 14.70 8.96 -37.70
CA LEU A 371 15.94 9.68 -38.07
C LEU A 371 16.39 9.43 -39.50
N GLN A 372 15.76 8.50 -40.22
CA GLN A 372 16.22 8.02 -41.53
C GLN A 372 17.70 7.59 -41.50
N ARG A 373 18.17 7.06 -40.36
CA ARG A 373 19.55 6.61 -40.14
C ARG A 373 19.57 5.11 -40.06
N LYS A 374 20.23 4.45 -41.02
CA LYS A 374 20.35 2.99 -41.05
C LYS A 374 21.11 2.49 -39.82
N ILE A 375 20.62 1.43 -39.18
CA ILE A 375 21.27 0.78 -38.04
C ILE A 375 21.51 -0.70 -38.34
N LYS A 376 22.45 -1.29 -37.59
CA LYS A 376 22.58 -2.75 -37.46
C LYS A 376 22.13 -3.14 -36.07
N LEU A 377 21.08 -3.96 -35.96
CA LEU A 377 20.42 -4.25 -34.69
C LEU A 377 20.59 -5.72 -34.30
N TYR A 378 21.06 -5.96 -33.08
CA TYR A 378 21.09 -7.28 -32.46
C TYR A 378 20.07 -7.35 -31.32
N ALA A 379 19.36 -8.46 -31.22
CA ALA A 379 18.50 -8.79 -30.08
C ALA A 379 19.07 -10.02 -29.37
N VAL A 380 19.56 -9.86 -28.14
CA VAL A 380 20.15 -10.92 -27.33
C VAL A 380 19.16 -11.33 -26.25
N GLU A 381 18.77 -12.60 -26.24
CA GLU A 381 17.82 -13.17 -25.27
C GLU A 381 18.23 -14.59 -24.88
N LYS A 382 18.16 -14.91 -23.59
CA LYS A 382 18.48 -16.24 -23.04
C LYS A 382 17.24 -17.12 -22.87
N ASN A 383 16.06 -16.53 -22.65
CA ASN A 383 14.84 -17.26 -22.36
C ASN A 383 14.38 -18.01 -23.63
N PRO A 384 14.47 -19.36 -23.67
CA PRO A 384 14.14 -20.13 -24.86
C PRO A 384 12.67 -19.98 -25.27
N PHE A 385 11.79 -19.63 -24.33
CA PHE A 385 10.36 -19.47 -24.60
C PHE A 385 10.03 -18.11 -25.24
N ALA A 386 10.77 -17.05 -24.89
CA ALA A 386 10.62 -15.73 -25.51
C ALA A 386 11.26 -15.66 -26.91
N ILE A 387 12.32 -16.45 -27.14
CA ILE A 387 13.02 -16.55 -28.44
C ILE A 387 12.06 -16.90 -29.58
N SER A 388 11.07 -17.78 -29.36
CA SER A 388 10.11 -18.13 -30.41
C SER A 388 9.29 -16.92 -30.88
N THR A 389 8.93 -16.02 -29.97
CA THR A 389 8.28 -14.75 -30.33
C THR A 389 9.23 -13.87 -31.13
N LEU A 390 10.49 -13.74 -30.70
CA LEU A 390 11.47 -12.93 -31.42
C LEU A 390 11.75 -13.48 -32.83
N GLU A 391 11.83 -14.80 -33.02
CA GLU A 391 12.01 -15.41 -34.34
C GLU A 391 10.86 -15.08 -35.30
N ASP A 392 9.63 -15.22 -34.83
CA ASP A 392 8.44 -14.86 -35.59
C ASP A 392 8.46 -13.38 -36.01
N ARG A 393 8.76 -12.48 -35.07
CA ARG A 393 8.86 -11.05 -35.34
C ARG A 393 9.98 -10.72 -36.34
N VAL A 394 11.15 -11.36 -36.24
CA VAL A 394 12.25 -11.17 -37.21
C VAL A 394 11.81 -11.53 -38.63
N GLN A 395 11.09 -12.64 -38.79
CA GLN A 395 10.66 -13.15 -40.10
C GLN A 395 9.48 -12.36 -40.67
N ASN A 396 8.48 -12.06 -39.83
CA ASN A 396 7.16 -11.60 -40.27
C ASN A 396 6.93 -10.10 -40.04
N GLU A 397 7.61 -9.45 -39.09
CA GLU A 397 7.42 -8.03 -38.77
C GLU A 397 8.63 -7.17 -39.18
N TRP A 398 9.84 -7.59 -38.80
CA TRP A 398 11.06 -6.81 -38.97
C TRP A 398 11.80 -7.08 -40.29
N GLN A 399 11.27 -7.96 -41.14
CA GLN A 399 11.77 -8.23 -42.50
C GLN A 399 13.26 -8.63 -42.52
N GLY A 400 13.72 -9.39 -41.52
CA GLY A 400 15.11 -9.82 -41.41
C GLY A 400 16.12 -8.73 -41.05
N GLN A 401 15.67 -7.53 -40.65
CA GLN A 401 16.57 -6.41 -40.29
C GLN A 401 17.31 -6.60 -38.94
N VAL A 402 16.89 -7.59 -38.14
CA VAL A 402 17.39 -7.83 -36.78
C VAL A 402 18.14 -9.15 -36.71
N VAL A 403 19.35 -9.12 -36.15
CA VAL A 403 20.14 -10.31 -35.86
C VAL A 403 19.73 -10.86 -34.49
N LEU A 404 19.02 -11.98 -34.47
CA LEU A 404 18.61 -12.65 -33.23
C LEU A 404 19.74 -13.52 -32.67
N VAL A 405 20.08 -13.31 -31.40
CA VAL A 405 21.09 -14.06 -30.65
C VAL A 405 20.39 -14.79 -29.50
N LYS A 406 20.51 -16.13 -29.48
CA LYS A 406 19.78 -17.04 -28.59
C LYS A 406 20.65 -17.54 -27.44
N GLU A 407 21.36 -16.63 -26.77
CA GLU A 407 22.39 -16.94 -25.78
C GLU A 407 22.33 -15.99 -24.59
N ASP A 408 22.97 -16.38 -23.48
CA ASP A 408 23.21 -15.48 -22.34
C ASP A 408 24.24 -14.41 -22.71
N MET A 409 23.91 -13.14 -22.44
CA MET A 409 24.80 -12.00 -22.70
C MET A 409 26.14 -12.07 -21.96
N ARG A 410 26.26 -12.90 -20.92
CA ARG A 410 27.49 -13.07 -20.14
C ARG A 410 28.47 -14.07 -20.76
N THR A 411 28.01 -14.91 -21.69
CA THR A 411 28.85 -15.90 -22.39
C THR A 411 28.99 -15.66 -23.88
N TYR A 412 28.01 -15.01 -24.52
CA TYR A 412 28.04 -14.70 -25.96
C TYR A 412 29.19 -13.76 -26.35
N GLU A 413 29.90 -14.00 -27.44
CA GLU A 413 30.91 -13.06 -27.96
C GLU A 413 30.47 -12.48 -29.30
N PRO A 414 30.11 -11.18 -29.37
CA PRO A 414 29.61 -10.59 -30.60
C PRO A 414 30.72 -10.44 -31.64
N PRO A 415 30.39 -10.59 -32.95
CA PRO A 415 31.36 -10.47 -34.03
C PRO A 415 31.88 -9.03 -34.23
N GLU A 416 31.19 -8.04 -33.67
CA GLU A 416 31.55 -6.63 -33.71
C GLU A 416 31.05 -5.92 -32.45
N LYS A 417 31.59 -4.72 -32.17
CA LYS A 417 31.20 -3.96 -30.98
C LYS A 417 30.06 -2.97 -31.26
N ALA A 418 29.18 -2.81 -30.28
CA ALA A 418 28.06 -1.87 -30.28
C ALA A 418 28.53 -0.41 -30.11
N ASP A 419 27.85 0.49 -30.82
CA ASP A 419 27.84 1.93 -30.55
C ASP A 419 26.87 2.28 -29.42
N ILE A 420 25.73 1.56 -29.35
CA ILE A 420 24.72 1.72 -28.29
C ILE A 420 24.33 0.33 -27.76
N LEU A 421 24.43 0.15 -26.44
CA LEU A 421 23.94 -1.04 -25.72
C LEU A 421 22.68 -0.66 -24.95
N VAL A 422 21.56 -1.32 -25.23
CA VAL A 422 20.25 -1.03 -24.63
C VAL A 422 19.83 -2.22 -23.77
N SER A 423 19.32 -1.95 -22.56
CA SER A 423 18.77 -2.96 -21.66
C SER A 423 17.64 -2.41 -20.80
N GLU A 424 16.80 -3.29 -20.29
CA GLU A 424 15.82 -3.01 -19.24
C GLU A 424 15.81 -4.23 -18.33
N LEU A 425 16.69 -4.18 -17.31
CA LEU A 425 16.96 -5.23 -16.34
C LEU A 425 16.75 -4.71 -14.92
N LEU A 426 15.88 -3.70 -14.77
CA LEU A 426 15.70 -2.95 -13.53
C LEU A 426 14.55 -3.54 -12.73
N GLY A 427 14.80 -3.81 -11.45
CA GLY A 427 13.73 -4.11 -10.51
C GLY A 427 13.24 -2.86 -9.79
N SER A 428 12.28 -3.04 -8.88
CA SER A 428 11.71 -1.98 -8.03
C SER A 428 12.71 -1.24 -7.13
N PHE A 429 13.92 -1.76 -6.97
CA PHE A 429 15.03 -1.13 -6.24
C PHE A 429 16.20 -0.80 -7.17
N GLY A 430 15.97 -0.75 -8.48
CA GLY A 430 16.97 -0.50 -9.51
C GLY A 430 17.85 -1.73 -9.77
N ASP A 431 18.69 -2.11 -8.80
CA ASP A 431 19.70 -3.16 -8.98
C ASP A 431 19.26 -4.57 -8.54
N ASN A 432 18.04 -4.73 -8.01
CA ASN A 432 17.55 -5.99 -7.44
C ASN A 432 17.16 -7.08 -8.46
N GLU A 433 17.41 -6.84 -9.75
CA GLU A 433 17.33 -7.83 -10.83
C GLU A 433 18.69 -8.06 -11.52
N LEU A 434 19.79 -7.69 -10.82
CA LEU A 434 21.18 -7.92 -11.24
C LEU A 434 21.57 -7.21 -12.54
N SER A 435 20.95 -6.07 -12.83
CA SER A 435 21.40 -5.19 -13.91
C SER A 435 22.90 -4.88 -13.85
N PRO A 436 23.53 -4.59 -12.68
CA PRO A 436 24.97 -4.33 -12.63
C PRO A 436 25.79 -5.50 -13.17
N GLU A 437 25.60 -6.70 -12.64
CA GLU A 437 26.35 -7.89 -13.04
C GLU A 437 26.12 -8.28 -14.50
N CYS A 438 24.89 -8.14 -14.98
CA CYS A 438 24.54 -8.40 -16.37
C CYS A 438 25.24 -7.42 -17.32
N LEU A 439 25.21 -6.13 -17.01
CA LEU A 439 25.78 -5.08 -17.86
C LEU A 439 27.30 -5.01 -17.77
N ASP A 440 27.90 -5.31 -16.62
CA ASP A 440 29.35 -5.46 -16.49
C ASP A 440 29.86 -6.60 -17.38
N GLY A 441 29.11 -7.70 -17.45
CA GLY A 441 29.35 -8.77 -18.41
C GLY A 441 29.22 -8.27 -19.85
N ALA A 442 28.04 -7.75 -20.21
CA ALA A 442 27.72 -7.29 -21.57
C ALA A 442 28.57 -6.09 -22.03
N GLN A 443 29.26 -5.38 -21.15
CA GLN A 443 30.13 -4.25 -21.47
C GLN A 443 31.22 -4.59 -22.49
N ARG A 444 31.66 -5.86 -22.56
CA ARG A 444 32.61 -6.31 -23.59
C ARG A 444 32.08 -6.12 -25.02
N PHE A 445 30.76 -6.05 -25.18
CA PHE A 445 30.07 -5.78 -26.45
C PHE A 445 30.23 -4.33 -26.87
N LEU A 446 30.49 -3.41 -25.94
CA LEU A 446 30.45 -1.97 -26.19
C LEU A 446 31.82 -1.44 -26.66
N LYS A 447 31.80 -0.53 -27.64
CA LYS A 447 32.98 0.27 -27.99
C LYS A 447 33.39 1.14 -26.79
N LYS A 448 34.66 1.56 -26.72
CA LYS A 448 35.12 2.47 -25.65
C LYS A 448 34.41 3.83 -25.65
N THR A 449 33.95 4.27 -26.82
CA THR A 449 33.13 5.48 -27.01
C THR A 449 31.62 5.18 -27.04
N GLY A 450 31.23 3.93 -26.79
CA GLY A 450 29.85 3.50 -26.90
C GLY A 450 29.00 3.98 -25.72
N ILE A 451 27.69 4.05 -25.95
CA ILE A 451 26.69 4.53 -25.01
C ILE A 451 25.95 3.34 -24.41
N SER A 452 25.73 3.34 -23.10
CA SER A 452 24.79 2.41 -22.45
C SER A 452 23.48 3.12 -22.12
N ILE A 453 22.35 2.44 -22.36
CA ILE A 453 21.01 2.87 -21.97
C ILE A 453 20.39 1.71 -21.16
N PRO A 454 20.11 1.89 -19.86
CA PRO A 454 20.29 3.10 -19.08
C PRO A 454 21.76 3.45 -18.82
N SER A 455 22.05 4.74 -18.71
CA SER A 455 23.37 5.26 -18.36
C SER A 455 23.68 5.13 -16.86
N SER A 456 22.65 5.23 -16.00
CA SER A 456 22.80 5.06 -14.56
C SER A 456 21.45 4.84 -13.90
N TYR A 457 21.47 4.27 -12.69
CA TYR A 457 20.30 4.19 -11.84
C TYR A 457 20.70 4.28 -10.37
N THR A 458 19.77 4.78 -9.56
CA THR A 458 19.97 5.05 -8.14
C THR A 458 18.77 4.51 -7.36
N SER A 459 19.03 3.68 -6.36
CA SER A 459 18.02 3.22 -5.41
C SER A 459 17.79 4.27 -4.33
N PHE A 460 16.56 4.36 -3.86
CA PHE A 460 16.15 5.29 -2.80
C PHE A 460 15.45 4.54 -1.69
N LEU A 461 15.62 4.97 -0.45
CA LEU A 461 15.00 4.35 0.71
C LEU A 461 14.26 5.39 1.56
N ALA A 462 13.10 5.03 2.10
CA ALA A 462 12.36 5.83 3.07
C ALA A 462 11.80 4.97 4.22
N PRO A 463 11.79 5.48 5.47
CA PRO A 463 11.17 4.77 6.59
C PRO A 463 9.64 4.74 6.46
N LEU A 464 9.05 3.57 6.74
CA LEU A 464 7.65 3.26 6.50
C LEU A 464 6.93 2.87 7.80
N HIS A 465 5.75 3.45 7.99
CA HIS A 465 4.75 3.02 8.97
C HIS A 465 3.55 2.42 8.23
N SER A 466 3.37 1.11 8.33
CA SER A 466 2.16 0.43 7.87
C SER A 466 1.92 -0.84 8.67
N ILE A 467 0.92 -0.78 9.57
CA ILE A 467 0.49 -1.95 10.34
C ILE A 467 -0.16 -3.01 9.43
N LYS A 468 -0.79 -2.58 8.33
CA LYS A 468 -1.36 -3.49 7.33
C LYS A 468 -0.27 -4.36 6.72
N ILE A 469 0.79 -3.75 6.17
CA ILE A 469 1.91 -4.49 5.55
C ILE A 469 2.61 -5.40 6.58
N TYR A 470 2.87 -4.90 7.80
CA TYR A 470 3.43 -5.72 8.88
C TYR A 470 2.60 -6.97 9.17
N ASN A 471 1.27 -6.85 9.22
CA ASN A 471 0.37 -7.97 9.46
C ASN A 471 0.19 -8.89 8.25
N GLU A 472 0.23 -8.36 7.03
CA GLU A 472 0.18 -9.15 5.80
C GLU A 472 1.40 -10.07 5.69
N ILE A 473 2.61 -9.55 5.95
CA ILE A 473 3.84 -10.37 5.97
C ILE A 473 3.70 -11.51 6.97
N ARG A 474 3.25 -11.19 8.20
CA ARG A 474 3.04 -12.17 9.27
C ARG A 474 1.97 -13.22 8.93
N SER A 475 0.89 -12.81 8.27
CA SER A 475 -0.28 -13.64 8.01
C SER A 475 -0.12 -14.54 6.80
N ASN A 476 0.64 -14.11 5.79
CA ASN A 476 0.88 -14.84 4.54
C ASN A 476 2.12 -15.75 4.64
N ARG A 477 2.57 -16.05 5.86
CA ARG A 477 3.67 -16.98 6.12
C ARG A 477 3.31 -18.37 5.62
N LEU A 478 4.05 -18.86 4.64
CA LEU A 478 3.95 -20.24 4.18
C LEU A 478 4.41 -21.22 5.28
N PRO A 479 3.85 -22.44 5.36
CA PRO A 479 4.16 -23.40 6.43
C PRO A 479 5.65 -23.79 6.52
N ASP A 480 6.39 -23.73 5.41
CA ASP A 480 7.81 -24.07 5.30
C ASP A 480 8.74 -22.89 5.66
N LYS A 481 8.20 -21.69 5.87
CA LYS A 481 8.97 -20.47 6.16
C LYS A 481 8.91 -20.12 7.65
N THR A 482 10.06 -19.75 8.21
CA THR A 482 10.14 -19.24 9.59
C THR A 482 9.68 -17.79 9.65
N ILE A 483 9.28 -17.31 10.84
CA ILE A 483 8.97 -15.89 11.06
C ILE A 483 10.16 -15.01 10.70
N GLU A 484 11.37 -15.44 11.06
CA GLU A 484 12.59 -14.72 10.70
C GLU A 484 12.73 -14.60 9.18
N SER A 485 12.53 -15.69 8.43
CA SER A 485 12.72 -15.68 6.98
C SER A 485 11.78 -14.75 6.21
N ILE A 486 10.53 -14.60 6.66
CA ILE A 486 9.57 -13.70 6.00
C ILE A 486 9.92 -12.23 6.25
N TYR A 487 10.47 -11.87 7.41
CA TYR A 487 10.87 -10.49 7.69
C TYR A 487 12.24 -10.13 7.10
N GLU A 488 13.05 -11.13 6.76
CA GLU A 488 14.32 -11.01 6.04
C GLU A 488 14.18 -11.01 4.52
N THR A 489 12.94 -11.13 4.00
CA THR A 489 12.64 -11.15 2.57
C THR A 489 12.04 -9.80 2.15
N PRO A 490 12.50 -9.17 1.07
CA PRO A 490 11.86 -8.00 0.51
C PRO A 490 10.63 -8.36 -0.34
N TYR A 491 9.65 -7.46 -0.39
CA TYR A 491 8.41 -7.67 -1.14
C TYR A 491 8.09 -6.49 -2.06
N VAL A 492 7.69 -6.76 -3.29
CA VAL A 492 7.12 -5.76 -4.20
C VAL A 492 5.65 -5.57 -3.84
N VAL A 493 5.20 -4.32 -3.68
CA VAL A 493 3.83 -4.04 -3.22
C VAL A 493 3.34 -2.67 -3.69
N HIS A 494 2.10 -2.62 -4.19
CA HIS A 494 1.40 -1.36 -4.43
C HIS A 494 0.88 -0.79 -3.10
N LEU A 495 1.65 0.12 -2.49
CA LEU A 495 1.33 0.68 -1.17
C LEU A 495 0.15 1.65 -1.23
N VAL A 496 -0.88 1.41 -0.42
CA VAL A 496 -2.06 2.28 -0.27
C VAL A 496 -2.30 2.64 1.19
N ASN A 497 -2.31 1.66 2.11
CA ASN A 497 -2.44 1.92 3.56
C ASN A 497 -1.05 2.08 4.19
N TYR A 498 -0.50 3.29 4.09
CA TYR A 498 0.80 3.58 4.69
C TYR A 498 0.98 5.06 5.06
N TYR A 499 1.94 5.29 5.94
CA TYR A 499 2.52 6.59 6.24
C TYR A 499 4.03 6.54 6.00
N GLN A 500 4.54 7.33 5.05
CA GLN A 500 5.96 7.50 4.84
C GLN A 500 6.52 8.49 5.87
N ILE A 501 7.36 7.99 6.78
CA ILE A 501 7.79 8.73 7.98
C ILE A 501 8.69 9.93 7.63
N ALA A 502 9.49 9.80 6.57
CA ALA A 502 10.37 10.84 6.07
C ALA A 502 10.57 10.74 4.54
N PRO A 503 10.97 11.82 3.85
CA PRO A 503 11.28 11.78 2.42
C PRO A 503 12.35 10.73 2.09
N ALA A 504 12.22 10.11 0.91
CA ALA A 504 13.20 9.14 0.43
C ALA A 504 14.57 9.77 0.19
N GLN A 505 15.63 9.04 0.51
CA GLN A 505 17.03 9.45 0.29
C GLN A 505 17.72 8.45 -0.65
N GLU A 506 18.64 8.95 -1.46
CA GLU A 506 19.51 8.13 -2.33
C GLU A 506 20.32 7.14 -1.50
N LEU A 507 20.46 5.92 -1.99
CA LEU A 507 21.19 4.84 -1.33
C LEU A 507 22.35 4.32 -2.17
N HIS A 508 22.08 3.52 -3.21
CA HIS A 508 23.11 2.91 -4.06
C HIS A 508 22.95 3.38 -5.50
N ARG A 509 24.07 3.73 -6.13
CA ARG A 509 24.13 4.16 -7.53
C ARG A 509 25.04 3.25 -8.34
N PHE A 510 24.63 2.99 -9.58
CA PHE A 510 25.40 2.27 -10.60
C PHE A 510 25.40 3.05 -11.89
N GLU A 511 26.51 3.01 -12.62
CA GLU A 511 26.72 3.74 -13.87
C GLU A 511 27.27 2.79 -14.94
N HIS A 512 26.78 2.95 -16.16
CA HIS A 512 27.09 2.10 -17.29
C HIS A 512 27.51 2.96 -18.49
N PRO A 513 28.63 2.66 -19.16
CA PRO A 513 29.60 1.60 -18.84
C PRO A 513 30.49 1.89 -17.62
N ASN A 514 30.82 0.86 -16.85
CA ASN A 514 31.79 0.86 -15.76
C ASN A 514 33.18 0.38 -16.21
N TRP A 515 34.07 1.32 -16.58
CA TRP A 515 35.42 1.00 -17.06
C TRP A 515 36.47 0.81 -15.96
N SER A 516 36.07 0.60 -14.72
CA SER A 516 36.99 0.33 -13.62
C SER A 516 37.81 -0.95 -13.87
N GLU A 517 39.08 -0.96 -13.48
CA GLU A 517 39.95 -2.14 -13.64
C GLU A 517 39.45 -3.34 -12.84
N ILE A 518 38.92 -3.07 -11.65
CA ILE A 518 38.27 -4.04 -10.76
C ILE A 518 36.85 -3.56 -10.55
N ILE A 519 35.89 -4.35 -11.01
CA ILE A 519 34.47 -4.08 -10.82
C ILE A 519 34.04 -4.73 -9.51
N ASP A 520 33.73 -3.89 -8.53
CA ASP A 520 33.11 -4.29 -7.27
C ASP A 520 31.71 -3.67 -7.20
N ASN A 521 30.69 -4.53 -7.08
CA ASN A 521 29.30 -4.15 -6.97
C ASN A 521 28.77 -4.26 -5.53
N ASP A 522 29.63 -4.56 -4.55
CA ASP A 522 29.28 -4.43 -3.14
C ASP A 522 29.06 -2.95 -2.81
N ARG A 523 28.05 -2.68 -1.97
CA ARG A 523 27.71 -1.33 -1.55
C ARG A 523 27.39 -1.32 -0.06
N TYR A 524 27.76 -0.24 0.59
CA TYR A 524 27.34 0.09 1.94
C TYR A 524 26.80 1.52 1.96
N GLY A 525 25.62 1.69 2.52
CA GLY A 525 24.98 2.98 2.74
C GLY A 525 24.52 3.14 4.19
N ARG A 526 24.59 4.38 4.69
CA ARG A 526 24.05 4.77 5.98
C ARG A 526 23.19 6.00 5.79
N LEU A 527 21.90 5.89 6.10
CA LEU A 527 20.92 6.95 5.91
C LEU A 527 20.34 7.39 7.24
N ARG A 528 20.03 8.68 7.35
CA ARG A 528 19.48 9.31 8.57
C ARG A 528 18.22 10.08 8.24
N PHE A 529 17.12 9.71 8.89
CA PHE A 529 15.81 10.31 8.67
C PHE A 529 15.30 10.96 9.96
N THR A 530 14.93 12.24 9.89
CA THR A 530 14.36 12.97 11.02
C THR A 530 12.86 12.73 11.11
N VAL A 531 12.40 12.16 12.22
CA VAL A 531 10.99 11.88 12.48
C VAL A 531 10.24 13.19 12.76
N GLN A 532 9.10 13.38 12.10
CA GLN A 532 8.34 14.62 12.11
C GLN A 532 7.11 14.61 13.03
N GLN A 533 6.74 13.44 13.54
CA GLN A 533 5.64 13.20 14.48
C GLN A 533 5.77 11.79 15.04
N ASN A 534 5.22 11.53 16.22
CA ASN A 534 5.23 10.19 16.80
C ASN A 534 4.54 9.19 15.86
N CYS A 535 5.21 8.06 15.62
CA CYS A 535 4.73 6.99 14.74
C CYS A 535 5.40 5.65 15.09
N VAL A 536 5.17 4.63 14.27
CA VAL A 536 5.79 3.31 14.44
C VAL A 536 6.50 2.93 13.15
N LEU A 537 7.82 2.74 13.22
CA LEU A 537 8.61 2.19 12.13
C LEU A 537 8.35 0.69 12.02
N THR A 538 7.81 0.26 10.88
CA THR A 538 7.52 -1.16 10.61
C THR A 538 8.37 -1.73 9.48
N ALA A 539 8.88 -0.87 8.59
CA ALA A 539 9.66 -1.28 7.43
C ALA A 539 10.39 -0.06 6.83
N PHE A 540 11.15 -0.31 5.77
CA PHE A 540 11.60 0.70 4.82
C PHE A 540 10.98 0.40 3.45
N VAL A 541 10.58 1.44 2.74
CA VAL A 541 10.15 1.36 1.34
C VAL A 541 11.29 1.80 0.43
N GLY A 542 11.51 1.01 -0.61
CA GLY A 542 12.51 1.23 -1.65
C GLY A 542 11.88 1.67 -2.96
N TYR A 543 12.56 2.60 -3.62
CA TYR A 543 12.24 3.12 -4.94
C TYR A 543 13.51 3.13 -5.82
N PHE A 544 13.38 3.51 -7.08
CA PHE A 544 14.53 3.84 -7.91
C PHE A 544 14.24 5.00 -8.87
N GLU A 545 15.33 5.61 -9.34
CA GLU A 545 15.37 6.49 -10.49
C GLU A 545 16.43 5.96 -11.47
N THR A 546 16.17 6.07 -12.77
CA THR A 546 17.13 5.69 -13.81
C THR A 546 17.26 6.80 -14.82
N VAL A 547 18.51 7.15 -15.16
CA VAL A 547 18.82 8.04 -16.28
C VAL A 547 19.04 7.15 -17.49
N LEU A 548 18.08 7.16 -18.42
CA LEU A 548 18.19 6.41 -19.66
C LEU A 548 19.31 7.00 -20.51
N TYR A 549 19.18 8.28 -20.87
CA TYR A 549 20.22 9.04 -21.57
C TYR A 549 20.09 10.54 -21.30
N LYS A 550 21.14 11.15 -20.74
CA LYS A 550 21.20 12.58 -20.38
C LYS A 550 20.05 13.03 -19.48
N ASN A 551 19.06 13.73 -20.03
CA ASN A 551 17.92 14.30 -19.29
C ASN A 551 16.66 13.43 -19.37
N ILE A 552 16.73 12.28 -20.04
CA ILE A 552 15.62 11.34 -20.19
C ILE A 552 15.73 10.31 -19.07
N MET A 553 14.71 10.25 -18.22
CA MET A 553 14.71 9.43 -17.00
C MET A 553 13.38 8.72 -16.78
N LEU A 554 13.44 7.61 -16.05
CA LEU A 554 12.26 6.97 -15.46
C LEU A 554 12.40 6.96 -13.94
N SER A 555 11.28 7.08 -13.23
CA SER A 555 11.28 7.12 -11.77
C SER A 555 10.01 6.53 -11.18
N ILE A 556 10.19 5.71 -10.14
CA ILE A 556 9.10 5.35 -9.21
C ILE A 556 9.21 6.06 -7.85
N ASN A 557 10.19 6.95 -7.68
CA ASN A 557 10.28 7.79 -6.49
C ASN A 557 9.08 8.75 -6.47
N PRO A 558 8.25 8.78 -5.39
CA PRO A 558 7.04 9.60 -5.36
C PRO A 558 7.25 11.08 -5.71
N LYS A 559 8.43 11.63 -5.43
CA LYS A 559 8.75 13.04 -5.73
C LYS A 559 8.95 13.33 -7.22
N THR A 560 9.43 12.35 -7.98
CA THR A 560 9.86 12.48 -9.39
C THR A 560 9.14 11.47 -10.30
N TYR A 561 8.06 10.86 -9.81
CA TYR A 561 7.34 9.76 -10.44
C TYR A 561 6.99 10.03 -11.91
N SER A 562 7.36 9.09 -12.78
CA SER A 562 7.00 9.11 -14.20
C SER A 562 5.50 8.86 -14.35
N LYS A 563 4.73 9.94 -14.53
CA LYS A 563 3.27 9.89 -14.64
C LYS A 563 2.83 8.91 -15.73
N GLY A 564 1.87 8.04 -15.41
CA GLY A 564 1.33 7.05 -16.34
C GLY A 564 2.13 5.74 -16.42
N MET A 565 3.31 5.67 -15.79
CA MET A 565 4.10 4.43 -15.70
C MET A 565 3.44 3.45 -14.72
N VAL A 566 3.45 2.15 -15.03
CA VAL A 566 2.80 1.10 -14.23
C VAL A 566 3.66 -0.16 -14.05
N SER A 567 4.86 -0.19 -14.65
CA SER A 567 5.74 -1.38 -14.68
C SER A 567 6.26 -1.81 -13.31
N TRP A 568 6.42 -0.89 -12.37
CA TRP A 568 7.04 -1.19 -11.08
C TRP A 568 6.24 -0.63 -9.92
N PHE A 569 5.91 -1.51 -8.98
CA PHE A 569 5.53 -1.09 -7.64
C PHE A 569 6.78 -0.92 -6.76
N PRO A 570 6.71 -0.13 -5.69
CA PRO A 570 7.79 -0.05 -4.69
C PRO A 570 8.14 -1.40 -4.08
N ILE A 571 9.36 -1.52 -3.56
CA ILE A 571 9.79 -2.68 -2.77
C ILE A 571 9.75 -2.34 -1.27
N VAL A 572 9.54 -3.31 -0.39
CA VAL A 572 9.52 -3.13 1.06
C VAL A 572 10.52 -4.05 1.73
N PHE A 573 11.33 -3.49 2.63
CA PHE A 573 12.28 -4.16 3.51
C PHE A 573 11.77 -4.07 4.96
N SER A 574 11.19 -5.15 5.47
CA SER A 574 10.50 -5.13 6.76
C SER A 574 11.41 -5.12 7.98
N MET A 575 10.88 -4.64 9.10
CA MET A 575 11.44 -4.87 10.43
C MET A 575 10.69 -6.04 11.11
N PRO A 576 11.39 -6.96 11.79
CA PRO A 576 10.74 -8.06 12.52
C PRO A 576 9.80 -7.58 13.63
N ASP A 577 10.18 -6.49 14.30
CA ASP A 577 9.42 -5.89 15.39
C ASP A 577 9.07 -4.43 15.05
N PRO A 578 7.84 -3.98 15.31
CA PRO A 578 7.48 -2.56 15.19
C PRO A 578 8.25 -1.71 16.21
N ILE A 579 8.86 -0.61 15.76
CA ILE A 579 9.70 0.26 16.59
C ILE A 579 9.00 1.61 16.77
N HIS A 580 8.68 1.95 18.02
CA HIS A 580 8.11 3.25 18.36
C HIS A 580 9.17 4.34 18.20
N VAL A 581 8.82 5.40 17.48
CA VAL A 581 9.69 6.56 17.26
C VAL A 581 8.93 7.83 17.58
N LYS A 582 9.62 8.80 18.19
CA LYS A 582 9.06 10.07 18.62
C LYS A 582 9.44 11.19 17.66
N GLU A 583 8.65 12.26 17.66
CA GLU A 583 9.03 13.50 16.99
C GLU A 583 10.43 13.94 17.42
N GLY A 584 11.28 14.27 16.44
CA GLY A 584 12.67 14.65 16.66
C GLY A 584 13.66 13.50 16.73
N ASP A 585 13.21 12.24 16.87
CA ASP A 585 14.09 11.08 16.78
C ASP A 585 14.75 11.01 15.40
N ILE A 586 15.95 10.42 15.37
CA ILE A 586 16.66 10.10 14.14
C ILE A 586 16.59 8.59 13.91
N ILE A 587 15.92 8.19 12.84
CA ILE A 587 15.98 6.83 12.31
C ILE A 587 17.27 6.73 11.51
N GLU A 588 18.20 5.88 11.95
CA GLU A 588 19.44 5.64 11.25
C GLU A 588 19.52 4.18 10.82
N VAL A 589 19.55 3.95 9.51
CA VAL A 589 19.62 2.63 8.90
C VAL A 589 20.96 2.43 8.23
N CYS A 590 21.55 1.27 8.44
CA CYS A 590 22.67 0.77 7.66
C CYS A 590 22.17 -0.28 6.69
N PHE A 591 22.61 -0.19 5.44
CA PHE A 591 22.15 -1.03 4.35
C PHE A 591 23.34 -1.49 3.53
N TRP A 592 23.35 -2.77 3.17
CA TRP A 592 24.41 -3.37 2.37
C TRP A 592 23.82 -4.08 1.17
N ARG A 593 24.51 -3.96 0.05
CA ARG A 593 24.42 -4.90 -1.07
C ARG A 593 25.69 -5.72 -1.04
N MET A 594 25.54 -7.03 -0.98
CA MET A 594 26.64 -7.98 -0.83
C MET A 594 26.58 -9.01 -1.96
N GLN A 595 27.74 -9.52 -2.36
CA GLN A 595 27.82 -10.56 -3.38
C GLN A 595 28.81 -11.68 -3.02
N CYS A 596 28.59 -12.83 -3.63
CA CYS A 596 29.62 -13.85 -3.82
C CYS A 596 29.56 -14.37 -5.27
N GLU A 597 30.19 -15.50 -5.55
CA GLU A 597 30.31 -16.07 -6.90
C GLU A 597 28.93 -16.42 -7.50
N ASP A 598 28.02 -16.96 -6.70
CA ASP A 598 26.74 -17.53 -7.14
C ASP A 598 25.51 -16.64 -6.86
N ARG A 599 25.62 -15.65 -5.96
CA ARG A 599 24.46 -14.87 -5.50
C ARG A 599 24.80 -13.43 -5.11
N VAL A 600 23.76 -12.60 -5.10
CA VAL A 600 23.73 -11.24 -4.54
C VAL A 600 22.60 -11.17 -3.52
N TRP A 601 22.75 -10.40 -2.45
CA TRP A 601 21.69 -10.19 -1.47
C TRP A 601 21.81 -8.82 -0.80
N TYR A 602 20.75 -8.42 -0.11
CA TYR A 602 20.73 -7.23 0.73
C TYR A 602 20.76 -7.59 2.21
N GLN A 603 21.42 -6.74 3.00
CA GLN A 603 21.36 -6.76 4.45
C GLN A 603 21.00 -5.38 4.96
N TRP A 604 20.27 -5.30 6.08
CA TRP A 604 19.99 -4.03 6.72
C TRP A 604 19.90 -4.18 8.23
N CYS A 605 20.17 -3.08 8.95
CA CYS A 605 19.89 -2.97 10.37
C CYS A 605 19.61 -1.52 10.75
N LEU A 606 18.98 -1.34 11.90
CA LEU A 606 18.79 -0.04 12.51
C LEU A 606 19.90 0.22 13.54
N GLU A 607 20.52 1.39 13.49
CA GLU A 607 21.48 1.88 14.48
C GLU A 607 20.82 2.82 15.51
N SER A 608 19.79 3.57 15.10
CA SER A 608 19.07 4.55 15.93
C SER A 608 17.59 4.60 15.52
N PRO A 609 16.63 4.82 16.44
CA PRO A 609 16.82 5.08 17.88
C PRO A 609 17.06 3.82 18.73
N VAL A 610 16.85 2.63 18.16
CA VAL A 610 17.14 1.35 18.81
C VAL A 610 18.04 0.54 17.89
N ARG A 611 19.13 -0.01 18.42
CA ARG A 611 20.02 -0.88 17.65
C ARG A 611 19.37 -2.26 17.48
N THR A 612 19.28 -2.73 16.23
CA THR A 612 18.78 -4.06 15.90
C THR A 612 19.90 -4.98 15.40
N ASN A 613 19.61 -6.27 15.29
CA ASN A 613 20.48 -7.22 14.61
C ASN A 613 20.55 -6.93 13.10
N ILE A 614 21.57 -7.47 12.44
CA ILE A 614 21.66 -7.51 10.97
C ILE A 614 20.60 -8.47 10.44
N ILE A 615 19.78 -7.97 9.51
CA ILE A 615 18.70 -8.69 8.85
C ILE A 615 19.24 -9.30 7.55
N ASN A 616 18.87 -10.56 7.29
CA ASN A 616 19.30 -11.38 6.16
C ASN A 616 20.83 -11.60 6.06
N PRO A 617 21.53 -11.94 7.17
CA PRO A 617 22.97 -12.20 7.12
C PRO A 617 23.29 -13.32 6.13
N ASN A 618 24.33 -13.12 5.33
CA ASN A 618 24.77 -14.01 4.25
C ASN A 618 23.67 -14.42 3.24
N GLY A 619 22.59 -13.63 3.11
CA GLY A 619 21.48 -13.97 2.24
C GLY A 619 20.71 -15.22 2.67
N ARG A 620 20.71 -15.55 3.97
CA ARG A 620 20.14 -16.82 4.47
C ARG A 620 18.66 -17.02 4.17
N SER A 621 17.91 -15.92 4.01
CA SER A 621 16.46 -15.94 3.81
C SER A 621 16.07 -15.49 2.41
N PHE A 622 16.77 -14.48 1.89
CA PHE A 622 16.59 -14.00 0.52
C PHE A 622 17.93 -13.71 -0.16
N TYR A 623 18.04 -14.16 -1.39
CA TYR A 623 19.15 -13.86 -2.29
C TYR A 623 18.67 -13.95 -3.74
N ILE A 624 19.41 -13.31 -4.63
CA ILE A 624 19.19 -13.27 -6.06
C ILE A 624 20.32 -14.09 -6.71
N LYS A 625 19.97 -15.11 -7.47
CA LYS A 625 20.95 -16.01 -8.09
C LYS A 625 21.57 -15.38 -9.32
N LYS A 626 22.89 -15.52 -9.46
CA LYS A 626 23.61 -15.18 -10.70
C LYS A 626 23.43 -16.27 -11.75
N HIS A 627 23.29 -17.54 -11.35
CA HIS A 627 23.25 -18.69 -12.26
C HIS A 627 22.04 -19.58 -12.01
#